data_AF-A0AAW9QQZ3-F1
#
_entry.id   AF-A0AAW9QQZ3-F1
#
_cell.length_a   1.000
_cell.length_b   1.000
_cell.length_c   1.000
_cell.angle_alpha   90.00
_cell.angle_beta   90.00
_cell.angle_gamma   90.00
#
_symmetry.space_group_name_H-M   'P 1'
#
loop_
_entity.id
_entity.type
_entity.pdbx_description
1 polymer ?
#
loop_
_entity_poly.entity_id
_entity_poly.type
_entity_poly.pdbx_seq_one_letter_code
_entity_poly.pdbx_strand_id
1 'polypeptide(L)'
;MKTGEIIRVIVISLVGALLMFLVQPFIYKQGWMGKDPDLADPLAALESWANGSYMVAAGVVFGVSVICTIFWCAMAAKSKAHRPDELRGWSLAWWILGLFPVLSIGPAIGFFNPIAGLRLSLALFFVLDILILFWLPTASSTPGLLIYTPPFAHPLRDLIDRFF
;
A
#
# COMPACT_ATOMS: atom_id res chain seq x y z
N MET A 1 13.65 5.40 15.91
CA MET A 1 12.73 4.25 15.86
C MET A 1 13.30 3.11 16.67
N LYS A 2 12.47 2.38 17.38
CA LYS A 2 12.84 1.18 18.14
C LYS A 2 13.00 -0.02 17.20
N THR A 3 13.77 -1.02 17.60
CA THR A 3 13.97 -2.25 16.82
C THR A 3 12.65 -2.93 16.43
N GLY A 4 11.68 -2.99 17.35
CA GLY A 4 10.36 -3.59 17.07
C GLY A 4 9.54 -2.85 16.00
N GLU A 5 9.66 -1.51 15.91
CA GLU A 5 8.98 -0.69 14.89
C GLU A 5 9.51 -1.01 13.49
N ILE A 6 10.82 -1.20 13.37
CA ILE A 6 11.51 -1.56 12.14
C ILE A 6 11.11 -2.97 11.70
N ILE A 7 11.15 -3.94 12.61
CA ILE A 7 10.72 -5.33 12.35
C ILE A 7 9.27 -5.34 11.84
N ARG A 8 8.37 -4.57 12.47
CA ARG A 8 6.96 -4.48 12.06
C ARG A 8 6.83 -3.94 10.63
N VAL A 9 7.54 -2.88 10.27
CA VAL A 9 7.54 -2.33 8.90
C VAL A 9 8.01 -3.38 7.89
N ILE A 10 9.07 -4.13 8.21
CA ILE A 10 9.59 -5.19 7.34
C ILE A 10 8.54 -6.29 7.17
N VAL A 11 7.98 -6.80 8.27
CA VAL A 11 6.99 -7.88 8.24
C VAL A 11 5.75 -7.46 7.43
N ILE A 12 5.22 -6.26 7.67
CA ILE A 12 4.06 -5.76 6.91
C ILE A 12 4.41 -5.62 5.42
N SER A 13 5.60 -5.12 5.09
CA SER A 13 6.04 -4.99 3.69
C SER A 13 6.14 -6.35 2.99
N LEU A 14 6.64 -7.38 3.69
CA LEU A 14 6.70 -8.75 3.18
C LEU A 14 5.29 -9.34 2.98
N VAL A 15 4.37 -9.13 3.93
CA VAL A 15 2.98 -9.56 3.79
C VAL A 15 2.32 -8.87 2.60
N GLY A 16 2.49 -7.55 2.46
CA GLY A 16 1.98 -6.81 1.31
C GLY A 16 2.57 -7.31 -0.02
N ALA A 17 3.87 -7.63 -0.06
CA ALA A 17 4.48 -8.25 -1.24
C ALA A 17 3.84 -9.61 -1.57
N LEU A 18 3.62 -10.49 -0.58
CA LEU A 18 2.98 -11.78 -0.81
C LEU A 18 1.54 -11.61 -1.33
N LEU A 19 0.77 -10.69 -0.75
CA LEU A 19 -0.59 -10.41 -1.19
C LEU A 19 -0.61 -9.92 -2.64
N MET A 20 0.26 -8.96 -2.96
CA MET A 20 0.25 -8.28 -4.24
C MET A 20 0.86 -9.13 -5.37
N PHE A 21 1.96 -9.85 -5.13
CA PHE A 21 2.65 -10.60 -6.18
C PHE A 21 2.24 -12.08 -6.28
N LEU A 22 1.55 -12.63 -5.28
CA LEU A 22 1.11 -14.03 -5.31
C LEU A 22 -0.42 -14.15 -5.22
N VAL A 23 -1.04 -13.57 -4.20
CA VAL A 23 -2.47 -13.80 -3.92
C VAL A 23 -3.37 -13.11 -4.94
N GLN A 24 -3.18 -11.82 -5.19
CA GLN A 24 -3.96 -11.07 -6.17
C GLN A 24 -3.86 -11.63 -7.60
N PRO A 25 -2.67 -11.89 -8.18
CA PRO A 25 -2.60 -12.46 -9.52
C PRO A 25 -3.19 -13.88 -9.57
N PHE A 26 -3.12 -14.65 -8.48
CA PHE A 26 -3.83 -15.92 -8.40
C PHE A 26 -5.35 -15.74 -8.50
N ILE A 27 -5.93 -14.78 -7.76
CA ILE A 27 -7.37 -14.47 -7.82
C ILE A 27 -7.80 -14.12 -9.26
N TYR A 28 -7.01 -13.32 -9.97
CA TYR A 28 -7.29 -12.96 -11.36
C TYR A 28 -7.16 -14.15 -12.31
N LYS A 29 -6.12 -14.98 -12.15
CA LYS A 29 -5.92 -16.20 -12.96
C LYS A 29 -7.08 -17.19 -12.84
N GLN A 30 -7.69 -17.29 -11.66
CA GLN A 30 -8.86 -18.15 -11.45
C GLN A 30 -10.16 -17.55 -12.03
N GLY A 31 -10.12 -16.31 -12.53
CA GLY A 31 -11.30 -15.63 -13.08
C GLY A 31 -12.35 -15.25 -12.04
N TRP A 32 -11.98 -15.15 -10.76
CA TRP A 32 -12.92 -14.81 -9.67
C TRP A 32 -13.41 -13.36 -9.73
N MET A 33 -12.65 -12.47 -10.36
CA MET A 33 -13.00 -11.04 -10.53
C MET A 33 -13.81 -10.76 -11.80
N GLY A 34 -14.39 -11.79 -12.39
CA GLY A 34 -15.16 -11.70 -13.63
C GLY A 34 -14.33 -12.02 -14.87
N LYS A 35 -15.05 -12.38 -15.93
CA LYS A 35 -14.50 -12.66 -17.25
C LYS A 35 -15.09 -11.64 -18.20
N ASP A 36 -14.25 -11.03 -19.02
CA ASP A 36 -14.74 -10.17 -20.08
C ASP A 36 -15.37 -11.06 -21.17
N PRO A 37 -16.71 -10.99 -21.40
CA PRO A 37 -17.39 -11.87 -22.34
C PRO A 37 -16.99 -11.62 -23.80
N ASP A 38 -16.38 -10.47 -24.08
CA ASP A 38 -15.98 -10.08 -25.44
C ASP A 38 -14.62 -10.67 -25.85
N LEU A 39 -13.91 -11.33 -24.92
CA LEU A 39 -12.67 -12.03 -25.20
C LEU A 39 -12.95 -13.47 -25.69
N ALA A 40 -12.30 -13.88 -26.79
CA ALA A 40 -12.43 -15.22 -27.35
C ALA A 40 -11.96 -16.33 -26.37
N ASP A 41 -10.91 -16.06 -25.59
CA ASP A 41 -10.48 -16.90 -24.46
C ASP A 41 -10.15 -16.01 -23.24
N PRO A 42 -11.15 -15.75 -22.37
CA PRO A 42 -10.97 -14.84 -21.25
C PRO A 42 -9.95 -15.34 -20.22
N LEU A 43 -9.83 -16.65 -20.02
CA LEU A 43 -8.94 -17.22 -19.00
C LEU A 43 -7.49 -17.15 -19.43
N ALA A 44 -7.17 -17.51 -20.68
CA ALA A 44 -5.81 -17.39 -21.21
C ALA A 44 -5.35 -15.93 -21.25
N ALA A 45 -6.24 -14.99 -21.60
CA ALA A 45 -5.95 -13.56 -21.59
C ALA A 45 -5.66 -13.04 -20.17
N LEU A 46 -6.47 -13.44 -19.18
CA LEU A 46 -6.26 -13.11 -17.77
C LEU A 46 -4.93 -13.66 -17.25
N GLU A 47 -4.59 -14.91 -17.59
CA GLU A 47 -3.34 -15.52 -17.17
C GLU A 47 -2.11 -14.84 -17.78
N SER A 48 -2.15 -14.55 -19.08
CA SER A 48 -1.08 -13.82 -19.77
C SER A 48 -0.87 -12.43 -19.16
N TRP A 49 -1.97 -11.69 -18.93
CA TRP A 49 -1.91 -10.37 -18.31
C TRP A 49 -1.40 -10.43 -16.86
N ALA A 50 -1.91 -11.37 -16.05
CA ALA A 50 -1.54 -11.53 -14.65
C ALA A 50 -0.07 -11.91 -14.46
N ASN A 51 0.50 -12.69 -15.36
CA ASN A 51 1.92 -13.09 -15.31
C ASN A 51 2.86 -12.05 -15.99
N GLY A 52 2.31 -11.06 -16.70
CA GLY A 52 3.07 -10.05 -17.44
C GLY A 52 2.80 -8.64 -16.92
N SER A 53 1.93 -7.90 -17.62
CA SER A 53 1.67 -6.47 -17.36
C SER A 53 1.18 -6.18 -15.95
N TYR A 54 0.39 -7.08 -15.34
CA TYR A 54 -0.01 -6.95 -13.94
C TYR A 54 1.20 -6.86 -13.00
N MET A 55 2.23 -7.69 -13.19
CA MET A 55 3.41 -7.71 -12.32
C MET A 55 4.17 -6.39 -12.40
N VAL A 56 4.18 -5.74 -13.57
CA VAL A 56 4.77 -4.41 -13.75
C VAL A 56 3.94 -3.35 -13.02
N ALA A 57 2.62 -3.35 -13.20
CA ALA A 57 1.71 -2.45 -12.50
C ALA A 57 1.85 -2.57 -10.96
N ALA A 58 1.84 -3.81 -10.48
CA ALA A 58 2.03 -4.12 -9.07
C ALA A 58 3.40 -3.66 -8.57
N GLY A 59 4.46 -3.90 -9.36
CA GLY A 59 5.82 -3.42 -9.07
C GLY A 59 5.90 -1.92 -8.88
N VAL A 60 5.22 -1.14 -9.72
CA VAL A 60 5.18 0.33 -9.60
C VAL A 60 4.50 0.77 -8.31
N VAL A 61 3.28 0.31 -8.06
CA VAL A 61 2.51 0.72 -6.86
C VAL A 61 3.19 0.23 -5.58
N PHE A 62 3.73 -0.99 -5.57
CA PHE A 62 4.52 -1.53 -4.47
C PHE A 62 5.76 -0.66 -4.19
N GLY A 63 6.56 -0.40 -5.23
CA GLY A 63 7.81 0.34 -5.11
C GLY A 63 7.58 1.75 -4.58
N VAL A 64 6.61 2.48 -5.13
CA VAL A 64 6.25 3.82 -4.66
C VAL A 64 5.78 3.78 -3.20
N SER A 65 4.91 2.84 -2.85
CA SER A 65 4.39 2.69 -1.47
C SER A 65 5.51 2.43 -0.45
N VAL A 66 6.42 1.50 -0.75
CA VAL A 66 7.53 1.15 0.14
C VAL A 66 8.51 2.31 0.26
N ILE A 67 8.86 2.99 -0.85
CA ILE A 67 9.75 4.15 -0.81
C ILE A 67 9.17 5.27 0.05
N CYS A 68 7.88 5.61 -0.15
CA CYS A 68 7.20 6.63 0.64
C CYS A 68 7.17 6.26 2.13
N THR A 69 6.99 4.98 2.46
CA THR A 69 6.99 4.47 3.82
C THR A 69 8.35 4.58 4.49
N ILE A 70 9.40 4.13 3.80
CA ILE A 70 10.79 4.25 4.28
C ILE A 70 11.13 5.73 4.49
N PHE A 71 10.76 6.59 3.54
CA PHE A 71 11.01 8.02 3.63
C PHE A 71 10.29 8.65 4.83
N TRP A 72 9.00 8.33 5.04
CA TRP A 72 8.27 8.76 6.22
C TRP A 72 8.93 8.29 7.52
N CYS A 73 9.23 6.99 7.63
CA CYS A 73 9.88 6.42 8.80
C CYS A 73 11.23 7.09 9.09
N ALA A 74 12.04 7.36 8.08
CA ALA A 74 13.32 8.05 8.22
C ALA A 74 13.16 9.49 8.71
N MET A 75 12.20 10.25 8.16
CA MET A 75 11.93 11.61 8.61
C MET A 75 11.37 11.64 10.04
N ALA A 76 10.39 10.77 10.33
CA ALA A 76 9.77 10.68 11.64
C ALA A 76 10.78 10.27 12.73
N ALA A 77 11.70 9.35 12.42
CA ALA A 77 12.77 8.95 13.32
C ALA A 77 13.75 10.07 13.67
N LYS A 78 13.95 11.03 12.77
CA LYS A 78 14.84 12.19 12.95
C LYS A 78 14.11 13.43 13.46
N SER A 79 12.79 13.38 13.55
CA SER A 79 11.98 14.53 13.95
C SER A 79 12.30 14.93 15.39
N LYS A 80 12.44 16.24 15.62
CA LYS A 80 12.48 16.85 16.95
C LYS A 80 11.13 17.46 17.29
N ALA A 81 10.03 16.84 16.86
CA ALA A 81 8.71 17.36 17.15
C ALA A 81 8.45 17.25 18.67
N HIS A 82 8.39 18.38 19.37
CA HIS A 82 8.19 18.42 20.82
C HIS A 82 6.88 19.12 21.20
N ARG A 83 6.25 19.84 20.26
CA ARG A 83 5.07 20.65 20.55
C ARG A 83 3.88 20.29 19.66
N PRO A 84 2.63 20.42 20.18
CA PRO A 84 1.42 20.09 19.43
C PRO A 84 1.20 20.93 18.16
N ASP A 85 1.67 22.18 18.14
CA ASP A 85 1.59 23.09 16.99
C ASP A 85 2.41 22.60 15.79
N GLU A 86 3.49 21.86 16.03
CA GLU A 86 4.33 21.26 14.99
C GLU A 86 3.65 20.04 14.31
N LEU A 87 2.69 19.39 14.98
CA LEU A 87 1.99 18.20 14.47
C LEU A 87 1.23 18.47 13.17
N ARG A 88 0.71 19.68 12.99
CA ARG A 88 -0.02 20.06 11.78
C ARG A 88 0.88 20.00 10.54
N GLY A 89 2.12 20.46 10.66
CA GLY A 89 3.11 20.40 9.57
C GLY A 89 3.47 18.95 9.22
N TRP A 90 3.64 18.11 10.23
CA TRP A 90 3.91 16.68 10.04
C TRP A 90 2.71 15.92 9.44
N SER A 91 1.48 16.29 9.80
CA SER A 91 0.26 15.73 9.19
C SER A 91 0.17 16.08 7.73
N LEU A 92 0.45 17.33 7.37
CA LEU A 92 0.52 17.72 5.96
C LEU A 92 1.60 16.93 5.21
N ALA A 93 2.80 16.79 5.79
CA ALA A 93 3.88 16.01 5.18
C ALA A 93 3.49 14.53 4.98
N TRP A 94 2.78 13.93 5.94
CA TRP A 94 2.27 12.55 5.82
C TRP A 94 1.28 12.42 4.67
N TRP A 95 0.32 13.34 4.56
CA TRP A 95 -0.67 13.34 3.48
C TRP A 95 -0.05 13.57 2.10
N ILE A 96 0.92 14.49 2.00
CA ILE A 96 1.66 14.72 0.75
C ILE A 96 2.39 13.44 0.33
N LEU A 97 3.03 12.73 1.27
CA LEU A 97 3.67 11.45 0.95
C LEU A 97 2.66 10.37 0.58
N GLY A 98 1.54 10.28 1.29
CA GLY A 98 0.47 9.33 0.99
C GLY A 98 -0.21 9.56 -0.36
N LEU A 99 -0.09 10.76 -0.92
CA LEU A 99 -0.61 11.07 -2.25
C LEU A 99 0.18 10.37 -3.36
N PHE A 100 1.50 10.19 -3.22
CA PHE A 100 2.32 9.55 -4.26
C PHE A 100 1.89 8.11 -4.57
N PRO A 101 1.70 7.22 -3.57
CA PRO A 101 1.15 5.89 -3.81
C PRO A 101 -0.23 5.93 -4.48
N VAL A 102 -1.12 6.81 -4.03
CA VAL A 102 -2.47 6.95 -4.61
C VAL A 102 -2.40 7.39 -6.07
N LEU A 103 -1.56 8.37 -6.39
CA LEU A 103 -1.36 8.83 -7.77
C LEU A 103 -0.71 7.76 -8.65
N SER A 104 0.08 6.85 -8.09
CA SER A 104 0.70 5.76 -8.86
C SER A 104 -0.31 4.75 -9.43
N ILE A 105 -1.50 4.63 -8.83
CA ILE A 105 -2.59 3.75 -9.31
C ILE A 105 -2.99 4.12 -10.74
N GLY A 106 -3.15 5.41 -11.03
CA GLY A 106 -3.65 5.90 -12.32
C GLY A 106 -2.79 5.42 -13.49
N PRO A 107 -1.48 5.73 -13.53
CA PRO A 107 -0.56 5.21 -14.52
C PRO A 107 -0.46 3.69 -14.52
N ALA A 108 -0.45 3.04 -13.35
CA ALA A 108 -0.37 1.59 -13.24
C ALA A 108 -1.54 0.89 -13.96
N ILE A 109 -2.77 1.39 -13.78
CA ILE A 109 -3.94 0.86 -14.47
C ILE A 109 -3.97 1.30 -15.93
N GLY A 110 -3.70 2.58 -16.20
CA GLY A 110 -3.83 3.18 -17.52
C GLY A 110 -2.87 2.61 -18.57
N PHE A 111 -1.65 2.26 -18.17
CA PHE A 111 -0.64 1.70 -19.08
C PHE A 111 -0.61 0.17 -19.11
N PHE A 112 -1.01 -0.49 -18.02
CA PHE A 112 -0.76 -1.94 -17.86
C PHE A 112 -2.01 -2.79 -17.64
N ASN A 113 -3.22 -2.22 -17.61
CA ASN A 113 -4.46 -2.99 -17.61
C ASN A 113 -5.30 -2.74 -18.89
N PRO A 114 -5.20 -3.64 -19.89
CA PRO A 114 -5.99 -3.52 -21.11
C PRO A 114 -7.46 -3.93 -20.92
N ILE A 115 -7.79 -4.68 -19.86
CA ILE A 115 -9.12 -5.28 -19.67
C ILE A 115 -10.01 -4.32 -18.88
N ALA A 116 -11.00 -3.73 -19.55
CA ALA A 116 -11.84 -2.68 -18.97
C ALA A 116 -12.62 -3.17 -17.75
N GLY A 117 -13.16 -4.40 -17.79
CA GLY A 117 -13.94 -4.99 -16.71
C GLY A 117 -13.20 -5.15 -15.38
N LEU A 118 -11.86 -5.21 -15.40
CA LEU A 118 -11.03 -5.42 -14.20
C LEU A 118 -10.54 -4.13 -13.56
N ARG A 119 -10.76 -2.97 -14.19
CA ARG A 119 -10.17 -1.69 -13.73
C ARG A 119 -10.62 -1.34 -12.32
N LEU A 120 -11.90 -1.57 -11.99
CA LEU A 120 -12.43 -1.27 -10.67
C LEU A 120 -11.84 -2.20 -9.61
N SER A 121 -11.86 -3.52 -9.82
CA SER A 121 -11.30 -4.48 -8.86
C SER A 121 -9.80 -4.25 -8.64
N LEU A 122 -9.07 -3.92 -9.71
CA LEU A 122 -7.64 -3.63 -9.65
C LEU A 122 -7.35 -2.34 -8.88
N ALA A 123 -8.14 -1.28 -9.11
CA ALA A 123 -8.04 -0.05 -8.34
C ALA A 123 -8.31 -0.29 -6.84
N LEU A 124 -9.34 -1.08 -6.52
CA LEU A 124 -9.66 -1.41 -5.13
C LEU A 124 -8.54 -2.21 -4.46
N PHE A 125 -7.96 -3.19 -5.16
CA PHE A 125 -6.80 -3.92 -4.64
C PHE A 125 -5.58 -3.01 -4.44
N PHE A 126 -5.25 -2.15 -5.39
CA PHE A 126 -4.14 -1.22 -5.20
C PHE A 126 -4.38 -0.21 -4.07
N VAL A 127 -5.61 0.23 -3.84
CA VAL A 127 -5.94 1.03 -2.65
C VAL A 127 -5.70 0.23 -1.37
N LEU A 128 -6.14 -1.03 -1.33
CA LEU A 128 -5.87 -1.91 -0.17
C LEU A 128 -4.36 -2.12 0.04
N ASP A 129 -3.60 -2.30 -1.05
CA ASP A 129 -2.15 -2.44 -0.97
C ASP A 129 -1.48 -1.19 -0.40
N ILE A 130 -1.93 0.01 -0.78
CA ILE A 130 -1.43 1.26 -0.20
C ILE A 130 -1.79 1.36 1.29
N LEU A 131 -2.98 0.90 1.68
CA LEU A 131 -3.35 0.85 3.10
C LEU A 131 -2.42 -0.09 3.87
N ILE A 132 -2.04 -1.23 3.29
CA ILE A 132 -1.16 -2.21 3.92
C ILE A 132 0.31 -1.76 3.89
N LEU A 133 0.78 -1.18 2.79
CA LEU A 133 2.20 -0.91 2.56
C LEU A 133 2.63 0.48 3.02
N PHE A 134 1.71 1.45 3.06
CA PHE A 134 1.99 2.82 3.50
C PHE A 134 1.25 3.20 4.77
N TRP A 135 -0.08 3.08 4.80
CA TRP A 135 -0.83 3.55 5.96
C TRP A 135 -0.54 2.71 7.20
N LEU A 136 -0.61 1.37 7.12
CA LEU A 136 -0.48 0.49 8.28
C LEU A 136 0.91 0.56 8.95
N PRO A 137 2.04 0.55 8.21
CA PRO A 137 3.36 0.67 8.82
C PRO A 137 3.57 2.05 9.43
N THR A 138 3.11 3.11 8.77
CA THR A 138 3.24 4.46 9.33
C THR A 138 2.33 4.67 10.54
N ALA A 139 1.08 4.19 10.50
CA ALA A 139 0.17 4.21 11.65
C ALA A 139 0.70 3.42 12.85
N SER A 140 1.27 2.23 12.61
CA SER A 140 1.72 1.33 13.67
C SER A 140 3.14 1.60 14.19
N SER A 141 4.05 2.16 13.38
CA SER A 141 5.49 2.24 13.70
C SER A 141 6.06 3.67 13.75
N THR A 142 5.25 4.71 13.56
CA THR A 142 5.72 6.10 13.76
C THR A 142 6.11 6.36 15.23
N PRO A 143 7.28 6.94 15.53
CA PRO A 143 7.72 7.20 16.91
C PRO A 143 7.23 8.54 17.49
N GLY A 144 7.28 8.66 18.83
CA GLY A 144 7.20 9.93 19.54
C GLY A 144 5.82 10.59 19.55
N LEU A 145 5.76 11.93 19.40
CA LEU A 145 4.49 12.66 19.29
C LEU A 145 3.82 12.50 17.92
N LEU A 146 4.55 12.01 16.91
CA LEU A 146 4.02 11.83 15.55
C LEU A 146 3.06 10.63 15.42
N ILE A 147 2.79 9.93 16.51
CA ILE A 147 1.81 8.83 16.55
C ILE A 147 0.40 9.28 16.23
N TYR A 148 0.10 10.57 16.43
CA TYR A 148 -1.21 11.17 16.12
C TYR A 148 -1.31 11.64 14.67
N THR A 149 -0.25 11.50 13.89
CA THR A 149 -0.18 12.04 12.54
C THR A 149 -0.94 11.17 11.53
N PRO A 150 -0.72 9.85 11.46
CA PRO A 150 -1.47 9.00 10.55
C PRO A 150 -2.91 8.83 11.08
N PRO A 151 -3.93 8.93 10.22
CA PRO A 151 -5.32 8.73 10.63
C PRO A 151 -5.51 7.38 11.32
N PHE A 152 -6.28 7.34 12.40
CA PHE A 152 -6.60 6.13 13.17
C PHE A 152 -5.39 5.38 13.78
N ALA A 153 -4.21 5.99 13.84
CA ALA A 153 -3.03 5.36 14.42
C ALA A 153 -3.16 5.08 15.93
N HIS A 154 -3.79 5.97 16.70
CA HIS A 154 -3.98 5.78 18.15
C HIS A 154 -4.87 4.57 18.49
N PRO A 155 -6.13 4.47 17.98
CA PRO A 155 -6.96 3.31 18.28
C PRO A 155 -6.37 1.99 17.76
N LEU A 156 -5.61 2.02 16.66
CA LEU A 156 -4.89 0.85 16.16
C LEU A 156 -3.81 0.37 17.15
N ARG A 157 -3.07 1.30 17.75
CA ARG A 157 -2.02 0.95 18.73
C ARG A 157 -2.61 0.46 20.04
N ASP A 158 -3.67 1.09 20.52
CA ASP A 158 -4.40 0.60 21.69
C ASP A 158 -4.90 -0.84 21.49
N LEU A 159 -5.28 -1.20 20.27
CA LEU A 159 -5.64 -2.58 19.92
C LEU A 159 -4.42 -3.49 19.98
N ILE A 160 -3.30 -3.11 19.35
CA ILE A 160 -2.07 -3.91 19.33
C ILE A 160 -1.56 -4.16 20.76
N ASP A 161 -1.49 -3.13 21.59
CA ASP A 161 -0.96 -3.21 22.96
C ASP A 161 -1.88 -4.01 23.92
N ARG A 162 -3.13 -4.29 23.54
CA ARG A 162 -4.03 -5.18 24.31
C ARG A 162 -3.78 -6.66 24.04
N PHE A 163 -3.17 -7.01 22.91
CA PHE A 163 -2.97 -8.40 22.48
C PHE A 163 -1.51 -8.88 22.54
N PHE A 164 -0.57 -7.97 22.84
CA PHE A 164 0.87 -8.23 22.94
C PHE A 164 1.46 -7.58 24.18
#